data_AF-A0A3M7L2S6-F1
#
_entry.id   AF-A0A3M7L2S6-F1
#
_cell.length_a   1.000
_cell.length_b   1.000
_cell.length_c   1.000
_cell.angle_alpha   90.00
_cell.angle_beta   90.00
_cell.angle_gamma   90.00
#
_symmetry.space_group_name_H-M   'P 1'
#
loop_
_entity.id
_entity.type
_entity.pdbx_description
1 polymer ?
#
loop_
_entity_poly.entity_id
_entity_poly.type
_entity_poly.pdbx_seq_one_letter_code
_entity_poly.pdbx_strand_id
1 'polypeptide(L)'
;AERLIVDAAQELAARGHKVEISTAYYDPARSFEETRSGAFAIKVRGGWFPRSLGGRAIALCAYIRAASRPDVVIVDQVSVAIPLLCWLLRRPVLFYCHFPDLLLAAPTTRLHRFYRAPLDWLEQATTGTADLVVVNSRFTQGIFARTFRRLHGRGLVPDVLYPAVVVPSDAQLAAARAGCKRTLPPDLARFIESRDAVFLSINRFERKKNVGLAIRALAAAQAQASHQGASAANPLLGLVIAGGHDARLRENVEHLAELRALAAELGVAGAVAFLPSFTDAQRAALLASARAVLYTPTDEHLGIRLEGLVARLAAHRAQRAGAGAVAPRRSDMGHAAARGARSGTSTSRVTGIRVVIIMVTSE
;
A
#
# COMPACT_ATOMS: atom_id res chain seq x y z
N ALA A 1 -2.79 -0.64 4.95
CA ALA A 1 -3.54 0.49 5.49
C ALA A 1 -2.66 1.29 6.46
N GLU A 2 -2.16 0.65 7.51
CA GLU A 2 -1.37 1.28 8.58
C GLU A 2 -0.18 2.14 8.13
N ARG A 3 0.61 1.68 7.15
CA ARG A 3 1.76 2.46 6.63
C ARG A 3 1.36 3.85 6.15
N LEU A 4 0.21 3.97 5.48
CA LEU A 4 -0.30 5.24 4.99
C LEU A 4 -0.58 6.22 6.12
N ILE A 5 -1.16 5.73 7.21
CA ILE A 5 -1.48 6.55 8.38
C ILE A 5 -0.20 7.01 9.08
N VAL A 6 0.80 6.14 9.19
CA VAL A 6 2.10 6.47 9.76
C VAL A 6 2.83 7.53 8.92
N ASP A 7 2.87 7.35 7.60
CA ASP A 7 3.50 8.31 6.69
C ASP A 7 2.78 9.67 6.74
N ALA A 8 1.44 9.68 6.78
CA ALA A 8 0.66 10.90 6.92
C ALA A 8 0.93 11.61 8.26
N ALA A 9 1.01 10.86 9.36
CA ALA A 9 1.29 11.41 10.68
C ALA A 9 2.69 12.06 10.73
N GLN A 10 3.69 11.39 10.17
CA GLN A 10 5.05 11.89 10.09
C GLN A 10 5.15 13.17 9.25
N GLU A 11 4.52 13.21 8.07
CA GLU A 11 4.55 14.37 7.19
C GLU A 11 3.78 15.57 7.78
N LEU A 12 2.66 15.32 8.47
CA LEU A 12 1.94 16.37 9.20
C LEU A 12 2.79 16.93 10.35
N ALA A 13 3.45 16.08 11.11
CA ALA A 13 4.35 16.50 12.18
C ALA A 13 5.54 17.31 11.63
N ALA A 14 6.16 16.86 10.53
CA ALA A 14 7.26 17.56 9.87
C ALA A 14 6.86 18.96 9.35
N ARG A 15 5.57 19.17 9.06
CA ARG A 15 5.01 20.48 8.68
C ARG A 15 4.65 21.36 9.88
N GLY A 16 4.98 20.94 11.11
CA GLY A 16 4.76 21.71 12.34
C GLY A 16 3.36 21.55 12.94
N HIS A 17 2.62 20.49 12.59
CA HIS A 17 1.35 20.17 13.25
C HIS A 17 1.57 19.29 14.48
N LYS A 18 0.63 19.36 15.43
CA LYS A 18 0.63 18.48 16.61
C LYS A 18 -0.19 17.25 16.29
N VAL A 19 0.46 16.12 16.05
CA VAL A 19 -0.20 14.89 15.62
C VAL A 19 -0.23 13.85 16.75
N GLU A 20 -1.40 13.24 16.93
CA GLU A 20 -1.62 12.16 17.88
C GLU A 20 -2.34 10.99 17.18
N ILE A 21 -1.75 9.81 17.18
CA ILE A 21 -2.40 8.56 16.76
C ILE A 21 -3.02 7.88 17.99
N SER A 22 -4.33 7.65 17.93
CA SER A 22 -5.09 6.90 18.90
C SER A 22 -5.40 5.50 18.36
N THR A 23 -4.93 4.48 19.07
CA THR A 23 -5.15 3.06 18.73
C THR A 23 -5.56 2.24 19.95
N ALA A 24 -6.24 1.12 19.72
CA ALA A 24 -6.65 0.18 20.78
C ALA A 24 -5.50 -0.70 21.27
N TYR A 25 -4.49 -0.93 20.43
CA TYR A 25 -3.34 -1.77 20.72
C TYR A 25 -2.10 -1.22 19.99
N TYR A 26 -0.95 -1.33 20.63
CA TYR A 26 0.35 -0.97 20.06
C TYR A 26 1.40 -1.91 20.64
N ASP A 27 2.06 -2.66 19.76
CA ASP A 27 3.24 -3.43 20.09
C ASP A 27 4.46 -2.75 19.45
N PRO A 28 5.34 -2.10 20.24
CA PRO A 28 6.53 -1.46 19.72
C PRO A 28 7.45 -2.41 18.93
N ALA A 29 7.46 -3.71 19.25
CA ALA A 29 8.32 -4.69 18.59
C ALA A 29 7.82 -5.09 17.19
N ARG A 30 6.51 -4.89 16.92
CA ARG A 30 5.87 -5.22 15.64
C ARG A 30 5.44 -4.00 14.84
N SER A 31 5.60 -2.80 15.39
CA SER A 31 5.23 -1.54 14.75
C SER A 31 6.38 -0.92 13.97
N PHE A 32 6.05 -0.04 13.03
CA PHE A 32 7.01 0.69 12.19
C PHE A 32 8.05 1.45 13.01
N GLU A 33 9.23 1.72 12.46
CA GLU A 33 10.28 2.43 13.21
C GLU A 33 9.90 3.87 13.50
N GLU A 34 9.17 4.48 12.58
CA GLU A 34 8.75 5.87 12.65
C GLU A 34 7.77 6.12 13.81
N THR A 35 7.04 5.08 14.25
CA THR A 35 6.19 5.15 15.44
C THR A 35 6.98 5.24 16.74
N ARG A 36 8.26 4.89 16.72
CA ARG A 36 9.20 4.94 17.84
C ARG A 36 10.09 6.18 17.82
N SER A 37 10.14 6.91 16.71
CA SER A 37 11.00 8.08 16.50
C SER A 37 10.66 9.30 17.38
N GLY A 38 9.43 9.34 17.93
CA GLY A 38 8.94 10.48 18.72
C GLY A 38 8.43 11.66 17.88
N ALA A 39 8.40 11.56 16.54
CA ALA A 39 7.91 12.63 15.66
C ALA A 39 6.43 12.99 15.89
N PHE A 40 5.62 12.02 16.32
CA PHE A 40 4.22 12.22 16.69
C PHE A 40 3.87 11.34 17.90
N ALA A 41 2.82 11.70 18.62
CA ALA A 41 2.40 10.95 19.81
C ALA A 41 1.60 9.71 19.42
N ILE A 42 1.90 8.57 20.04
CA ILE A 42 1.06 7.37 19.98
C ILE A 42 0.48 7.14 21.35
N LYS A 43 -0.85 7.05 21.41
CA LYS A 43 -1.55 6.77 22.65
C LYS A 43 -2.38 5.51 22.47
N VAL A 44 -1.91 4.45 23.14
CA VAL A 44 -2.69 3.24 23.37
C VAL A 44 -3.78 3.59 24.34
N ARG A 45 -5.03 3.51 23.90
CA ARG A 45 -6.15 3.87 24.75
C ARG A 45 -7.21 2.78 24.68
N GLY A 46 -7.76 2.43 25.85
CA GLY A 46 -8.75 1.37 25.99
C GLY A 46 -8.33 0.16 26.82
N GLY A 47 -7.26 0.26 27.62
CA GLY A 47 -6.99 -0.74 28.68
C GLY A 47 -7.94 -0.63 29.88
N TRP A 48 -8.45 0.58 30.16
CA TRP A 48 -9.29 0.87 31.34
C TRP A 48 -10.77 1.17 31.03
N PHE A 49 -11.10 1.49 29.77
CA PHE A 49 -12.45 1.83 29.33
C PHE A 49 -12.88 0.90 28.20
N PRO A 50 -14.06 0.25 28.28
CA PRO A 50 -14.46 -0.82 27.37
C PRO A 50 -14.48 -0.36 25.91
N ARG A 51 -14.07 -1.22 24.97
CA ARG A 51 -14.10 -0.93 23.51
C ARG A 51 -15.50 -0.60 22.99
N SER A 52 -16.50 -1.14 23.66
CA SER A 52 -17.92 -0.95 23.43
C SER A 52 -18.65 -1.22 24.74
N LEU A 53 -19.78 -0.55 24.98
CA LEU A 53 -20.71 -0.91 26.04
C LEU A 53 -21.66 -1.98 25.48
N GLY A 54 -21.34 -3.26 25.72
CA GLY A 54 -22.15 -4.40 25.26
C GLY A 54 -22.29 -4.50 23.73
N GLY A 55 -21.22 -4.23 22.97
CA GLY A 55 -21.24 -4.17 21.50
C GLY A 55 -21.75 -2.84 20.92
N ARG A 56 -22.13 -1.88 21.76
CA ARG A 56 -22.64 -0.55 21.37
C ARG A 56 -21.71 0.57 21.82
N ALA A 57 -21.95 1.80 21.37
CA ALA A 57 -21.21 3.00 21.81
C ALA A 57 -19.68 2.97 21.58
N ILE A 58 -19.20 2.22 20.58
CA ILE A 58 -17.76 2.11 20.21
C ILE A 58 -17.13 3.50 20.02
N ALA A 59 -17.89 4.41 19.40
CA ALA A 59 -17.51 5.78 19.13
C ALA A 59 -17.36 6.62 20.41
N LEU A 60 -18.25 6.42 21.40
CA LEU A 60 -18.23 7.12 22.68
C LEU A 60 -17.03 6.67 23.48
N CYS A 61 -16.79 5.36 23.47
CA CYS A 61 -15.57 4.77 24.01
C CYS A 61 -14.34 5.31 23.30
N ALA A 62 -14.33 5.46 21.96
CA ALA A 62 -13.24 6.08 21.21
C ALA A 62 -12.98 7.53 21.63
N TYR A 63 -14.01 8.33 21.88
CA TYR A 63 -13.88 9.71 22.34
C TYR A 63 -13.43 9.83 23.80
N ILE A 64 -14.04 9.10 24.74
CA ILE A 64 -13.63 9.09 26.16
C ILE A 64 -12.16 8.65 26.27
N ARG A 65 -11.73 7.79 25.34
CA ARG A 65 -10.33 7.46 25.16
C ARG A 65 -9.55 8.67 24.63
N ALA A 66 -9.93 9.34 23.53
CA ALA A 66 -9.21 10.48 22.97
C ALA A 66 -9.09 11.70 23.94
N ALA A 67 -7.97 11.80 24.67
CA ALA A 67 -7.80 12.74 25.79
C ALA A 67 -7.51 14.21 25.40
N SER A 68 -7.46 14.57 24.12
CA SER A 68 -7.22 15.96 23.69
C SER A 68 -8.32 16.44 22.75
N ARG A 69 -8.68 17.72 22.84
CA ARG A 69 -9.60 18.37 21.89
C ARG A 69 -8.83 18.68 20.60
N PRO A 70 -9.06 17.96 19.49
CA PRO A 70 -8.39 18.23 18.24
C PRO A 70 -9.00 19.45 17.55
N ASP A 71 -8.28 19.96 16.58
CA ASP A 71 -8.79 20.92 15.61
C ASP A 71 -9.35 20.17 14.38
N VAL A 72 -8.77 19.00 14.04
CA VAL A 72 -9.23 18.08 12.97
C VAL A 72 -9.09 16.62 13.41
N VAL A 73 -10.04 15.76 13.02
CA VAL A 73 -9.98 14.31 13.21
C VAL A 73 -9.84 13.58 11.89
N ILE A 74 -8.94 12.60 11.84
CA ILE A 74 -8.81 11.65 10.74
C ILE A 74 -9.24 10.28 11.27
N VAL A 75 -10.19 9.62 10.62
CA VAL A 75 -10.66 8.27 10.97
C VAL A 75 -10.23 7.30 9.87
N ASP A 76 -9.59 6.20 10.28
CA ASP A 76 -9.17 5.10 9.41
C ASP A 76 -10.01 3.83 9.67
N GLN A 77 -10.20 3.04 8.61
CA GLN A 77 -10.92 1.76 8.53
C GLN A 77 -12.42 1.84 8.79
N VAL A 78 -12.85 2.16 10.02
CA VAL A 78 -14.22 1.91 10.47
C VAL A 78 -15.03 3.22 10.58
N SER A 79 -16.06 3.36 9.72
CA SER A 79 -16.89 4.57 9.64
C SER A 79 -17.89 4.73 10.79
N VAL A 80 -18.19 3.67 11.53
CA VAL A 80 -19.22 3.64 12.60
C VAL A 80 -18.99 4.72 13.67
N ALA A 81 -17.74 5.14 13.89
CA ALA A 81 -17.41 6.16 14.88
C ALA A 81 -17.74 7.60 14.45
N ILE A 82 -17.87 7.85 13.14
CA ILE A 82 -17.90 9.20 12.56
C ILE A 82 -19.09 10.05 13.07
N PRO A 83 -20.36 9.60 13.05
CA PRO A 83 -21.48 10.47 13.42
C PRO A 83 -21.37 11.01 14.84
N LEU A 84 -20.91 10.16 15.77
CA LEU A 84 -20.73 10.57 17.15
C LEU A 84 -19.53 11.51 17.30
N LEU A 85 -18.42 11.27 16.59
CA LEU A 85 -17.28 12.18 16.59
C LEU A 85 -17.69 13.56 16.08
N CYS A 86 -18.44 13.64 14.98
CA CYS A 86 -18.98 14.90 14.47
C CYS A 86 -19.87 15.60 15.51
N TRP A 87 -20.79 14.85 16.15
CA TRP A 87 -21.70 15.39 17.16
C TRP A 87 -20.99 15.89 18.42
N LEU A 88 -20.03 15.12 18.93
CA LEU A 88 -19.39 15.34 20.23
C LEU A 88 -18.24 16.34 20.17
N LEU A 89 -17.45 16.30 19.09
CA LEU A 89 -16.31 17.18 18.90
C LEU A 89 -16.70 18.49 18.26
N ARG A 90 -17.70 18.49 17.38
CA ARG A 90 -18.05 19.63 16.52
C ARG A 90 -16.81 20.17 15.79
N ARG A 91 -15.96 19.24 15.32
CA ARG A 91 -14.72 19.49 14.58
C ARG A 91 -14.78 18.76 13.24
N PRO A 92 -14.09 19.27 12.21
CA PRO A 92 -14.00 18.59 10.92
C PRO A 92 -13.46 17.16 11.07
N VAL A 93 -14.18 16.20 10.48
CA VAL A 93 -13.83 14.79 10.42
C VAL A 93 -13.55 14.37 8.98
N LEU A 94 -12.32 13.95 8.73
CA LEU A 94 -11.90 13.31 7.49
C LEU A 94 -11.97 11.79 7.67
N PHE A 95 -12.66 11.10 6.78
CA PHE A 95 -12.68 9.64 6.74
C PHE A 95 -11.86 9.11 5.58
N TYR A 96 -10.84 8.30 5.90
CA TYR A 96 -10.02 7.63 4.91
C TYR A 96 -10.54 6.20 4.66
N CYS A 97 -11.25 6.02 3.55
CA CYS A 97 -11.80 4.73 3.14
C CYS A 97 -10.77 3.97 2.28
N HIS A 98 -10.08 2.99 2.86
CA HIS A 98 -9.15 2.13 2.11
C HIS A 98 -9.87 1.22 1.12
N PHE A 99 -10.94 0.59 1.58
CA PHE A 99 -11.85 -0.25 0.80
C PHE A 99 -13.14 -0.42 1.61
N PRO A 100 -14.34 -0.50 1.00
CA PRO A 100 -15.58 -0.67 1.75
C PRO A 100 -15.61 -2.00 2.53
N ASP A 101 -15.97 -1.96 3.82
CA ASP A 101 -16.06 -3.16 4.66
C ASP A 101 -17.18 -4.08 4.19
N LEU A 102 -18.21 -3.53 3.53
CA LEU A 102 -19.26 -4.27 2.83
C LEU A 102 -18.72 -5.35 1.88
N LEU A 103 -17.52 -5.16 1.35
CA LEU A 103 -16.90 -6.07 0.39
C LEU A 103 -15.83 -6.98 1.00
N LEU A 104 -15.43 -6.76 2.25
CA LEU A 104 -14.42 -7.58 2.93
C LEU A 104 -14.97 -8.94 3.40
N ALA A 105 -16.30 -9.11 3.47
CA ALA A 105 -16.93 -10.41 3.68
C ALA A 105 -18.08 -10.62 2.69
N ALA A 106 -17.76 -11.24 1.54
CA ALA A 106 -18.77 -11.64 0.58
C ALA A 106 -19.79 -12.58 1.25
N PRO A 107 -21.10 -12.32 1.16
CA PRO A 107 -22.09 -13.14 1.83
C PRO A 107 -22.15 -14.54 1.23
N THR A 108 -21.75 -15.55 2.02
CA THR A 108 -21.75 -16.96 1.62
C THR A 108 -23.15 -17.58 1.72
N THR A 109 -24.04 -17.05 2.57
CA THR A 109 -25.38 -17.59 2.81
C THR A 109 -26.45 -16.50 2.93
N ARG A 110 -27.73 -16.87 2.77
CA ARG A 110 -28.88 -15.97 2.98
C ARG A 110 -28.97 -15.45 4.43
N LEU A 111 -28.62 -16.29 5.40
CA LEU A 111 -28.57 -15.91 6.83
C LEU A 111 -27.49 -14.87 7.09
N HIS A 112 -26.28 -15.06 6.52
CA HIS A 112 -25.20 -14.08 6.62
C HIS A 112 -25.62 -12.73 6.01
N ARG A 113 -26.35 -12.73 4.89
CA ARG A 113 -26.88 -11.50 4.27
C ARG A 113 -27.88 -10.77 5.18
N PHE A 114 -28.77 -11.50 5.85
CA PHE A 114 -29.75 -10.90 6.77
C PHE A 114 -29.08 -10.31 8.01
N TYR A 115 -28.14 -11.02 8.61
CA TYR A 115 -27.34 -10.53 9.75
C TYR A 115 -26.49 -9.30 9.38
N ARG A 116 -25.94 -9.27 8.18
CA ARG A 116 -25.04 -8.20 7.71
C ARG A 116 -25.79 -6.93 7.29
N ALA A 117 -27.01 -7.06 6.75
CA ALA A 117 -27.84 -5.94 6.31
C ALA A 117 -27.92 -4.73 7.29
N PRO A 118 -28.11 -4.90 8.61
CA PRO A 118 -28.06 -3.77 9.55
C PRO A 118 -26.67 -3.13 9.69
N LEU A 119 -25.59 -3.92 9.64
CA LEU A 119 -24.22 -3.40 9.68
C LEU A 119 -23.89 -2.62 8.40
N ASP A 120 -24.30 -3.14 7.25
CA ASP A 120 -24.12 -2.53 5.93
C ASP A 120 -24.88 -1.21 5.83
N TRP A 121 -26.10 -1.17 6.37
CA TRP A 121 -26.88 0.05 6.47
C TRP A 121 -26.21 1.08 7.38
N LEU A 122 -25.68 0.63 8.53
CA LEU A 122 -24.97 1.49 9.48
C LEU A 122 -23.68 2.06 8.87
N GLU A 123 -22.88 1.23 8.18
CA GLU A 123 -21.68 1.66 7.46
C GLU A 123 -22.03 2.73 6.41
N GLN A 124 -23.08 2.50 5.61
CA GLN A 124 -23.53 3.48 4.62
C GLN A 124 -24.06 4.77 5.25
N ALA A 125 -24.80 4.69 6.36
CA ALA A 125 -25.33 5.86 7.04
C ALA A 125 -24.22 6.69 7.70
N THR A 126 -23.24 6.02 8.33
CA THR A 126 -22.15 6.65 9.08
C THR A 126 -21.05 7.22 8.20
N THR A 127 -20.74 6.57 7.08
CA THR A 127 -19.75 7.06 6.11
C THR A 127 -20.14 8.43 5.54
N GLY A 128 -21.43 8.67 5.33
CA GLY A 128 -21.94 9.92 4.77
C GLY A 128 -21.95 11.12 5.72
N THR A 129 -21.60 10.94 7.01
CA THR A 129 -21.58 12.05 7.98
C THR A 129 -20.21 12.70 8.15
N ALA A 130 -19.18 12.18 7.48
CA ALA A 130 -17.86 12.82 7.47
C ALA A 130 -17.90 14.11 6.67
N ASP A 131 -17.15 15.13 7.11
CA ASP A 131 -17.01 16.39 6.37
C ASP A 131 -16.24 16.18 5.06
N LEU A 132 -15.30 15.23 5.05
CA LEU A 132 -14.58 14.82 3.85
C LEU A 132 -14.36 13.30 3.85
N VAL A 133 -14.73 12.66 2.74
CA VAL A 133 -14.43 11.24 2.49
C VAL A 133 -13.35 11.16 1.42
N VAL A 134 -12.25 10.49 1.72
CA VAL A 134 -11.19 10.21 0.75
C VAL A 134 -11.03 8.71 0.54
N VAL A 135 -10.64 8.33 -0.68
CA VAL A 135 -10.31 6.96 -1.06
C VAL A 135 -8.91 6.90 -1.65
N ASN A 136 -8.25 5.75 -1.53
CA ASN A 136 -6.88 5.60 -2.00
C ASN A 136 -6.73 5.71 -3.52
N SER A 137 -7.78 5.43 -4.30
CA SER A 137 -7.69 5.31 -5.76
C SER A 137 -9.00 5.60 -6.48
N ARG A 138 -8.93 5.95 -7.77
CA ARG A 138 -10.10 5.99 -8.66
C ARG A 138 -10.81 4.64 -8.79
N PHE A 139 -10.08 3.54 -8.68
CA PHE A 139 -10.68 2.19 -8.66
C PHE A 139 -11.60 2.04 -7.43
N THR A 140 -11.09 2.39 -6.25
CA THR A 140 -11.83 2.36 -4.98
C THR A 140 -12.98 3.36 -4.99
N GLN A 141 -12.82 4.53 -5.62
CA GLN A 141 -13.90 5.48 -5.84
C GLN A 141 -15.05 4.87 -6.66
N GLY A 142 -14.72 4.13 -7.73
CA GLY A 142 -15.71 3.42 -8.53
C GLY A 142 -16.38 2.27 -7.76
N ILE A 143 -15.62 1.55 -6.94
CA ILE A 143 -16.15 0.55 -6.01
C ILE A 143 -17.10 1.20 -5.00
N PHE A 144 -16.69 2.32 -4.39
CA PHE A 144 -17.50 3.10 -3.46
C PHE A 144 -18.85 3.49 -4.08
N ALA A 145 -18.86 3.98 -5.32
CA ALA A 145 -20.09 4.34 -6.02
C ALA A 145 -21.05 3.14 -6.22
N ARG A 146 -20.50 1.97 -6.57
CA ARG A 146 -21.29 0.74 -6.79
C ARG A 146 -21.82 0.14 -5.49
N THR A 147 -21.05 0.26 -4.41
CA THR A 147 -21.32 -0.28 -3.07
C THR A 147 -22.27 0.64 -2.30
N PHE A 148 -21.92 1.92 -2.16
CA PHE A 148 -22.68 2.90 -1.39
C PHE A 148 -23.70 3.66 -2.25
N ARG A 149 -24.59 2.93 -2.94
CA ARG A 149 -25.53 3.51 -3.93
C ARG A 149 -26.38 4.66 -3.38
N ARG A 150 -26.80 4.61 -2.11
CA ARG A 150 -27.60 5.69 -1.50
C ARG A 150 -26.79 6.98 -1.29
N LEU A 151 -25.52 6.85 -0.87
CA LEU A 151 -24.63 8.01 -0.73
C LEU A 151 -24.29 8.59 -2.09
N HIS A 152 -23.95 7.73 -3.05
CA HIS A 152 -23.65 8.17 -4.41
C HIS A 152 -24.85 8.83 -5.09
N GLY A 153 -26.05 8.28 -4.93
CA GLY A 153 -27.29 8.86 -5.44
C GLY A 153 -27.65 10.22 -4.80
N ARG A 154 -27.10 10.53 -3.62
CA ARG A 154 -27.19 11.86 -2.98
C ARG A 154 -26.09 12.83 -3.45
N GLY A 155 -25.26 12.42 -4.41
CA GLY A 155 -24.17 13.23 -4.96
C GLY A 155 -22.84 13.09 -4.22
N LEU A 156 -22.71 12.22 -3.22
CA LEU A 156 -21.44 12.02 -2.51
C LEU A 156 -20.46 11.25 -3.42
N VAL A 157 -19.37 11.92 -3.79
CA VAL A 157 -18.26 11.36 -4.54
C VAL A 157 -16.99 11.59 -3.70
N PRO A 158 -16.35 10.53 -3.17
CA PRO A 158 -15.13 10.70 -2.38
C PRO A 158 -13.99 11.29 -3.20
N ASP A 159 -13.14 12.11 -2.58
CA ASP A 159 -11.91 12.57 -3.21
C ASP A 159 -10.85 11.46 -3.26
N VAL A 160 -9.96 11.52 -4.24
CA VAL A 160 -8.89 10.52 -4.38
C VAL A 160 -7.61 11.05 -3.76
N LEU A 161 -7.21 10.46 -2.63
CA LEU A 161 -5.94 10.71 -1.97
C LEU A 161 -5.04 9.47 -2.13
N TYR A 162 -4.11 9.52 -3.08
CA TYR A 162 -3.20 8.40 -3.32
C TYR A 162 -2.24 8.21 -2.14
N PRO A 163 -1.96 6.95 -1.73
CA PRO A 163 -0.88 6.65 -0.80
C PRO A 163 0.44 7.24 -1.31
N ALA A 164 1.15 7.93 -0.42
CA ALA A 164 2.51 8.35 -0.72
C ALA A 164 3.43 7.13 -0.78
N VAL A 165 4.45 7.21 -1.65
CA VAL A 165 5.53 6.22 -1.70
C VAL A 165 6.84 6.97 -1.71
N VAL A 166 7.76 6.55 -0.86
CA VAL A 166 9.12 7.10 -0.83
C VAL A 166 9.83 6.70 -2.12
N VAL A 167 10.28 7.70 -2.87
CA VAL A 167 11.10 7.50 -4.06
C VAL A 167 12.56 7.50 -3.62
N PRO A 168 13.28 6.35 -3.68
CA PRO A 168 14.69 6.32 -3.33
C PRO A 168 15.49 7.18 -4.33
N SER A 169 16.53 7.85 -3.83
CA SER A 169 17.47 8.57 -4.67
C SER A 169 18.35 7.60 -5.49
N ASP A 170 18.95 8.10 -6.57
CA ASP A 170 19.83 7.29 -7.41
C ASP A 170 21.04 6.74 -6.62
N ALA A 171 21.56 7.52 -5.67
CA ALA A 171 22.63 7.08 -4.77
C ALA A 171 22.19 5.93 -3.85
N GLN A 172 20.97 6.00 -3.30
CA GLN A 172 20.41 4.94 -2.47
C GLN A 172 20.20 3.64 -3.27
N LEU A 173 19.75 3.75 -4.52
CA LEU A 173 19.63 2.59 -5.40
C LEU A 173 20.98 1.99 -5.77
N ALA A 174 21.98 2.82 -6.07
CA ALA A 174 23.33 2.34 -6.37
C ALA A 174 23.94 1.61 -5.17
N ALA A 175 23.80 2.17 -3.97
CA ALA A 175 24.25 1.54 -2.73
C ALA A 175 23.52 0.21 -2.46
N ALA A 176 22.20 0.16 -2.69
CA ALA A 176 21.42 -1.08 -2.53
C ALA A 176 21.84 -2.17 -3.52
N ARG A 177 22.16 -1.80 -4.78
CA ARG A 177 22.73 -2.72 -5.78
C ARG A 177 24.10 -3.23 -5.37
N ALA A 178 25.00 -2.35 -4.98
CA ALA A 178 26.35 -2.72 -4.56
C ALA A 178 26.34 -3.63 -3.31
N GLY A 179 25.40 -3.37 -2.39
CA GLY A 179 25.20 -4.17 -1.18
C GLY A 179 24.46 -5.49 -1.39
N CYS A 180 23.95 -5.76 -2.59
CA CYS A 180 23.05 -6.89 -2.88
C CYS A 180 23.65 -8.24 -2.44
N LYS A 181 24.94 -8.48 -2.72
CA LYS A 181 25.69 -9.68 -2.30
C LYS A 181 25.73 -9.91 -0.79
N ARG A 182 25.79 -8.82 -0.02
CA ARG A 182 25.87 -8.86 1.45
C ARG A 182 24.49 -9.03 2.09
N THR A 183 23.45 -8.52 1.43
CA THR A 183 22.10 -8.42 2.00
C THR A 183 21.20 -9.59 1.61
N LEU A 184 21.31 -10.10 0.39
CA LEU A 184 20.50 -11.23 -0.08
C LEU A 184 21.15 -12.58 0.29
N PRO A 185 20.35 -13.66 0.40
CA PRO A 185 20.90 -15.01 0.51
C PRO A 185 21.90 -15.30 -0.62
N PRO A 186 23.03 -16.00 -0.35
CA PRO A 186 24.09 -16.20 -1.34
C PRO A 186 23.60 -16.84 -2.65
N ASP A 187 22.68 -17.80 -2.57
CA ASP A 187 22.11 -18.48 -3.74
C ASP A 187 21.27 -17.53 -4.60
N LEU A 188 20.53 -16.64 -3.95
CA LEU A 188 19.71 -15.64 -4.63
C LEU A 188 20.57 -14.55 -5.28
N ALA A 189 21.62 -14.10 -4.60
CA ALA A 189 22.57 -13.15 -5.17
C ALA A 189 23.26 -13.73 -6.42
N ARG A 190 23.75 -14.97 -6.34
CA ARG A 190 24.32 -15.71 -7.49
C ARG A 190 23.31 -15.92 -8.60
N PHE A 191 22.05 -16.22 -8.26
CA PHE A 191 20.96 -16.33 -9.23
C PHE A 191 20.71 -15.01 -9.96
N ILE A 192 20.75 -13.87 -9.27
CA ILE A 192 20.51 -12.55 -9.89
C ILE A 192 21.68 -12.17 -10.80
N GLU A 193 22.92 -12.45 -10.38
CA GLU A 193 24.13 -12.14 -11.14
C GLU A 193 24.31 -12.99 -12.40
N SER A 194 23.73 -14.19 -12.44
CA SER A 194 23.80 -15.09 -13.60
C SER A 194 22.77 -14.77 -14.69
N ARG A 195 22.03 -13.66 -14.58
CA ARG A 195 20.95 -13.27 -15.50
C ARG A 195 21.25 -11.95 -16.19
N ASP A 196 20.88 -11.87 -17.45
CA ASP A 196 20.93 -10.62 -18.20
C ASP A 196 19.82 -9.65 -17.76
N ALA A 197 18.68 -10.18 -17.34
CA ALA A 197 17.58 -9.40 -16.79
C ALA A 197 16.80 -10.17 -15.73
N VAL A 198 16.53 -9.52 -14.60
CA VAL A 198 15.72 -10.07 -13.51
C VAL A 198 14.39 -9.33 -13.42
N PHE A 199 13.29 -10.06 -13.44
CA PHE A 199 11.96 -9.56 -13.12
C PHE A 199 11.61 -9.91 -11.67
N LEU A 200 10.82 -9.08 -11.01
CA LEU A 200 10.50 -9.23 -9.61
C LEU A 200 8.99 -9.22 -9.37
N SER A 201 8.45 -10.20 -8.67
CA SER A 201 7.08 -10.17 -8.15
C SER A 201 7.14 -10.08 -6.63
N ILE A 202 6.57 -9.01 -6.04
CA ILE A 202 6.45 -8.85 -4.59
C ILE A 202 4.98 -8.98 -4.19
N ASN A 203 4.57 -10.13 -3.67
CA ASN A 203 3.20 -10.40 -3.23
C ASN A 203 3.18 -11.41 -2.08
N ARG A 204 2.16 -11.36 -1.23
CA ARG A 204 1.87 -12.49 -0.33
C ARG A 204 1.58 -13.75 -1.15
N PHE A 205 1.91 -14.91 -0.59
CA PHE A 205 1.61 -16.21 -1.22
C PHE A 205 0.12 -16.56 -1.06
N GLU A 206 -0.74 -15.83 -1.75
CA GLU A 206 -2.20 -16.01 -1.75
C GLU A 206 -2.68 -16.22 -3.19
N ARG A 207 -3.59 -17.18 -3.41
CA ARG A 207 -3.99 -17.58 -4.79
C ARG A 207 -4.59 -16.41 -5.58
N LYS A 208 -5.33 -15.52 -4.90
CA LYS A 208 -5.92 -14.30 -5.49
C LYS A 208 -4.91 -13.31 -6.08
N LYS A 209 -3.62 -13.42 -5.73
CA LYS A 209 -2.55 -12.58 -6.28
C LYS A 209 -2.10 -13.03 -7.67
N ASN A 210 -2.53 -14.22 -8.09
CA ASN A 210 -2.27 -14.78 -9.41
C ASN A 210 -0.77 -14.77 -9.79
N VAL A 211 0.11 -15.06 -8.83
CA VAL A 211 1.57 -15.04 -9.04
C VAL A 211 1.99 -16.04 -10.13
N GLY A 212 1.24 -17.12 -10.31
CA GLY A 212 1.46 -18.10 -11.37
C GLY A 212 1.46 -17.50 -12.79
N LEU A 213 0.74 -16.39 -13.02
CA LEU A 213 0.77 -15.69 -14.30
C LEU A 213 2.18 -15.17 -14.65
N ALA A 214 2.97 -14.73 -13.66
CA ALA A 214 4.34 -14.28 -13.88
C ALA A 214 5.24 -15.45 -14.33
N ILE A 215 5.05 -16.64 -13.75
CA ILE A 215 5.80 -17.85 -14.13
C ILE A 215 5.43 -18.28 -15.55
N ARG A 216 4.13 -18.31 -15.88
CA ARG A 216 3.65 -18.63 -17.23
C ARG A 216 4.17 -17.64 -18.27
N ALA A 217 4.19 -16.35 -17.94
CA ALA A 217 4.74 -15.31 -18.82
C ALA A 217 6.24 -15.48 -19.06
N LEU A 218 7.02 -15.85 -18.02
CA LEU A 218 8.45 -16.16 -18.18
C LEU A 218 8.65 -17.35 -19.13
N ALA A 219 7.90 -18.43 -18.93
CA ALA A 219 7.98 -19.62 -19.78
C ALA A 219 7.64 -19.30 -21.24
N ALA A 220 6.58 -18.52 -21.48
CA ALA A 220 6.21 -18.06 -22.82
C ALA A 220 7.30 -17.20 -23.46
N ALA A 221 7.90 -16.27 -22.71
CA ALA A 221 8.98 -15.41 -23.21
C ALA A 221 10.24 -16.21 -23.60
N GLN A 222 10.61 -17.22 -22.79
CA GLN A 222 11.74 -18.10 -23.09
C GLN A 222 11.46 -18.99 -24.32
N ALA A 223 10.25 -19.53 -24.45
CA ALA A 223 9.85 -20.29 -25.63
C ALA A 223 9.90 -19.45 -26.91
N GLN A 224 9.40 -18.20 -26.87
CA GLN A 224 9.46 -17.28 -28.00
C GLN A 224 10.89 -16.94 -28.41
N ALA A 225 11.78 -16.71 -27.44
CA ALA A 225 13.19 -16.45 -27.70
C ALA A 225 13.87 -17.66 -28.39
N SER A 226 13.53 -18.88 -28.00
CA SER A 226 14.04 -20.10 -28.64
C SER A 226 13.56 -20.27 -30.09
N HIS A 227 12.36 -19.79 -30.44
CA HIS A 227 11.80 -19.88 -31.79
C HIS A 227 12.32 -18.82 -32.78
N GLN A 228 12.84 -17.69 -32.30
CA GLN A 228 13.28 -16.57 -33.17
C GLN A 228 14.70 -16.73 -33.75
N GLY A 229 15.33 -17.89 -33.56
CA GLY A 229 16.60 -18.24 -34.21
C GLY A 229 17.84 -17.71 -33.49
N ALA A 230 18.86 -18.57 -33.39
CA ALA A 230 20.11 -18.43 -32.65
C ALA A 230 21.08 -17.31 -33.13
N SER A 231 20.59 -16.24 -33.75
CA SER A 231 21.43 -15.17 -34.31
C SER A 231 21.66 -13.98 -33.37
N ALA A 232 20.91 -13.88 -32.27
CA ALA A 232 21.21 -13.01 -31.14
C ALA A 232 21.27 -13.88 -29.88
N ALA A 233 22.28 -13.71 -29.03
CA ALA A 233 22.37 -14.43 -27.76
C ALA A 233 21.06 -14.20 -26.98
N ASN A 234 20.26 -15.25 -26.78
CA ASN A 234 18.99 -15.14 -26.08
C ASN A 234 19.27 -14.71 -24.64
N PRO A 235 18.69 -13.58 -24.17
CA PRO A 235 18.99 -13.08 -22.84
C PRO A 235 18.52 -14.08 -21.78
N LEU A 236 19.39 -14.37 -20.81
CA LEU A 236 19.09 -15.20 -19.65
C LEU A 236 18.15 -14.43 -18.72
N LEU A 237 16.85 -14.60 -18.92
CA LEU A 237 15.82 -14.02 -18.07
C LEU A 237 15.69 -14.77 -16.75
N GLY A 238 15.59 -14.04 -15.64
CA GLY A 238 15.28 -14.59 -14.32
C GLY A 238 14.03 -13.95 -13.73
N LEU A 239 13.29 -14.71 -12.92
CA LEU A 239 12.17 -14.21 -12.14
C LEU A 239 12.42 -14.46 -10.64
N VAL A 240 12.40 -13.40 -9.84
CA VAL A 240 12.38 -13.50 -8.39
C VAL A 240 10.94 -13.33 -7.89
N ILE A 241 10.45 -14.30 -7.15
CA ILE A 241 9.15 -14.25 -6.47
C ILE A 241 9.42 -14.10 -4.98
N ALA A 242 9.09 -12.92 -4.45
CA ALA A 242 9.33 -12.57 -3.05
C ALA A 242 8.04 -12.11 -2.38
N GLY A 243 7.95 -12.23 -1.06
CA GLY A 243 6.83 -11.66 -0.32
C GLY A 243 6.53 -12.36 0.98
N GLY A 244 5.59 -11.80 1.74
CA GLY A 244 5.23 -12.31 3.06
C GLY A 244 4.75 -13.75 2.98
N HIS A 245 5.42 -14.62 3.74
CA HIS A 245 5.08 -16.02 3.93
C HIS A 245 4.82 -16.27 5.42
N ASP A 246 3.58 -16.59 5.78
CA ASP A 246 3.22 -16.99 7.14
C ASP A 246 3.03 -18.52 7.21
N ALA A 247 3.92 -19.22 7.91
CA ALA A 247 3.90 -20.67 8.04
C ALA A 247 2.66 -21.20 8.79
N ARG A 248 1.94 -20.33 9.52
CA ARG A 248 0.70 -20.67 10.22
C ARG A 248 -0.51 -20.64 9.29
N LEU A 249 -0.41 -19.94 8.15
CA LEU A 249 -1.47 -19.88 7.16
C LEU A 249 -1.26 -20.98 6.13
N ARG A 250 -2.09 -22.01 6.20
CA ARG A 250 -2.02 -23.18 5.31
C ARG A 250 -1.98 -22.78 3.82
N GLU A 251 -2.78 -21.79 3.41
CA GLU A 251 -2.78 -21.28 2.04
C GLU A 251 -1.40 -20.76 1.60
N ASN A 252 -0.65 -20.06 2.47
CA ASN A 252 0.68 -19.54 2.12
C ASN A 252 1.67 -20.65 1.82
N VAL A 253 1.65 -21.70 2.65
CA VAL A 253 2.53 -22.85 2.53
C VAL A 253 2.19 -23.66 1.28
N GLU A 254 0.91 -24.00 1.10
CA GLU A 254 0.42 -24.75 -0.07
C GLU A 254 0.69 -23.99 -1.36
N HIS A 255 0.38 -22.69 -1.41
CA HIS A 255 0.50 -21.92 -2.64
C HIS A 255 1.97 -21.72 -3.06
N LEU A 256 2.89 -21.56 -2.10
CA LEU A 256 4.32 -21.56 -2.41
C LEU A 256 4.77 -22.90 -3.05
N ALA A 257 4.27 -24.03 -2.54
CA ALA A 257 4.57 -25.33 -3.12
C ALA A 257 3.96 -25.48 -4.53
N GLU A 258 2.72 -25.04 -4.73
CA GLU A 258 2.05 -25.00 -6.05
C GLU A 258 2.85 -24.18 -7.07
N LEU A 259 3.36 -23.01 -6.68
CA LEU A 259 4.15 -22.15 -7.57
C LEU A 259 5.49 -22.79 -7.95
N ARG A 260 6.14 -23.49 -7.02
CA ARG A 260 7.37 -24.25 -7.31
C ARG A 260 7.09 -25.41 -8.27
N ALA A 261 6.01 -26.15 -8.03
CA ALA A 261 5.57 -27.23 -8.92
C ALA A 261 5.27 -26.70 -10.32
N LEU A 262 4.56 -25.57 -10.43
CA LEU A 262 4.28 -24.92 -11.72
C LEU A 262 5.55 -24.52 -12.47
N ALA A 263 6.56 -23.98 -11.76
CA ALA A 263 7.83 -23.64 -12.39
C ALA A 263 8.58 -24.89 -12.90
N ALA A 264 8.48 -26.02 -12.18
CA ALA A 264 9.05 -27.29 -12.61
C ALA A 264 8.29 -27.89 -13.81
N GLU A 265 6.96 -27.90 -13.77
CA GLU A 265 6.09 -28.37 -14.85
C GLU A 265 6.35 -27.62 -16.17
N LEU A 266 6.54 -26.31 -16.09
CA LEU A 266 6.83 -25.45 -17.24
C LEU A 266 8.31 -25.48 -17.68
N GLY A 267 9.17 -26.28 -17.02
CA GLY A 267 10.58 -26.39 -17.35
C GLY A 267 11.42 -25.13 -17.03
N VAL A 268 10.90 -24.21 -16.22
CA VAL A 268 11.56 -22.92 -15.90
C VAL A 268 12.04 -22.82 -14.45
N ALA A 269 12.05 -23.92 -13.69
CA ALA A 269 12.51 -23.93 -12.30
C ALA A 269 13.93 -23.34 -12.13
N GLY A 270 14.82 -23.61 -13.08
CA GLY A 270 16.17 -23.04 -13.10
C GLY A 270 16.22 -21.53 -13.37
N ALA A 271 15.13 -20.90 -13.80
CA ALA A 271 15.00 -19.48 -14.11
C ALA A 271 14.08 -18.74 -13.12
N VAL A 272 13.63 -19.40 -12.05
CA VAL A 272 12.78 -18.81 -11.00
C VAL A 272 13.44 -19.00 -9.64
N ALA A 273 13.55 -17.92 -8.87
CA ALA A 273 14.02 -17.95 -7.49
C ALA A 273 12.91 -17.46 -6.55
N PHE A 274 12.80 -18.10 -5.39
CA PHE A 274 11.79 -17.77 -4.37
C PHE A 274 12.47 -17.21 -3.12
N LEU A 275 11.94 -16.12 -2.58
CA LEU A 275 12.33 -15.55 -1.29
C LEU A 275 11.10 -15.40 -0.37
N PRO A 276 10.77 -16.43 0.42
CA PRO A 276 9.65 -16.39 1.37
C PRO A 276 10.01 -15.49 2.56
N SER A 277 9.34 -14.35 2.65
CA SER A 277 9.61 -13.25 3.56
C SER A 277 10.97 -12.56 3.33
N PHE A 278 11.03 -11.27 3.58
CA PHE A 278 12.24 -10.47 3.42
C PHE A 278 12.29 -9.33 4.44
N THR A 279 13.48 -8.82 4.68
CA THR A 279 13.69 -7.56 5.41
C THR A 279 13.57 -6.36 4.46
N ASP A 280 13.40 -5.15 5.00
CA ASP A 280 13.36 -3.93 4.18
C ASP A 280 14.66 -3.71 3.38
N ALA A 281 15.81 -4.09 3.94
CA ALA A 281 17.09 -4.06 3.24
C ALA A 281 17.10 -5.03 2.05
N GLN A 282 16.60 -6.26 2.23
CA GLN A 282 16.47 -7.24 1.15
C GLN A 282 15.47 -6.77 0.09
N ARG A 283 14.35 -6.17 0.49
CA ARG A 283 13.37 -5.56 -0.41
C ARG A 283 14.00 -4.48 -1.27
N ALA A 284 14.76 -3.57 -0.66
CA ALA A 284 15.46 -2.51 -1.37
C ALA A 284 16.48 -3.07 -2.36
N ALA A 285 17.26 -4.08 -1.97
CA ALA A 285 18.21 -4.76 -2.85
C ALA A 285 17.51 -5.43 -4.05
N LEU A 286 16.40 -6.14 -3.82
CA LEU A 286 15.60 -6.76 -4.89
C LEU A 286 15.04 -5.72 -5.86
N LEU A 287 14.42 -4.65 -5.34
CA LEU A 287 13.87 -3.58 -6.16
C LEU A 287 14.95 -2.88 -7.00
N ALA A 288 16.15 -2.71 -6.42
CA ALA A 288 17.25 -2.09 -7.11
C ALA A 288 17.81 -3.02 -8.22
N SER A 289 17.91 -4.33 -7.97
CA SER A 289 18.41 -5.31 -8.96
C SER A 289 17.41 -5.67 -10.06
N ALA A 290 16.11 -5.45 -9.85
CA ALA A 290 15.08 -5.79 -10.81
C ALA A 290 15.05 -4.85 -12.03
N ARG A 291 14.91 -5.42 -13.22
CA ARG A 291 14.64 -4.72 -14.49
C ARG A 291 13.22 -4.17 -14.54
N ALA A 292 12.27 -4.93 -13.99
CA ALA A 292 10.89 -4.53 -13.83
C ALA A 292 10.22 -5.34 -12.70
N VAL A 293 9.24 -4.73 -12.07
CA VAL A 293 8.37 -5.39 -11.09
C VAL A 293 7.09 -5.84 -11.81
N LEU A 294 6.77 -7.13 -11.69
CA LEU A 294 5.57 -7.75 -12.24
C LEU A 294 4.46 -7.68 -11.21
N TYR A 295 3.29 -7.23 -11.66
CA TYR A 295 2.11 -7.10 -10.83
C TYR A 295 0.95 -7.84 -11.50
N THR A 296 0.61 -8.99 -10.93
CA THR A 296 -0.37 -9.96 -11.42
C THR A 296 -1.74 -9.97 -10.73
N PRO A 297 -1.94 -9.40 -9.52
CA PRO A 297 -3.26 -9.39 -8.88
C PRO A 297 -4.31 -8.65 -9.74
N THR A 298 -5.50 -9.25 -9.85
CA THR A 298 -6.68 -8.61 -10.44
C THR A 298 -7.40 -7.76 -9.37
N ASP A 299 -7.91 -6.59 -9.78
CA ASP A 299 -8.82 -5.77 -8.95
C ASP A 299 -8.30 -5.36 -7.55
N GLU A 300 -6.99 -5.11 -7.43
CA GLU A 300 -6.39 -4.73 -6.15
C GLU A 300 -6.34 -3.22 -5.89
N HIS A 301 -6.66 -2.84 -4.66
CA HIS A 301 -6.65 -1.46 -4.16
C HIS A 301 -5.22 -0.97 -3.83
N LEU A 302 -4.44 -0.60 -4.85
CA LEU A 302 -3.20 0.20 -4.82
C LEU A 302 -2.01 -0.16 -3.89
N GLY A 303 -2.13 -1.07 -2.92
CA GLY A 303 -1.16 -1.22 -1.82
C GLY A 303 0.31 -1.42 -2.22
N ILE A 304 0.60 -1.98 -3.39
CA ILE A 304 1.97 -2.26 -3.88
C ILE A 304 2.24 -1.68 -5.29
N ARG A 305 1.22 -1.12 -5.96
CA ARG A 305 1.32 -0.67 -7.36
C ARG A 305 2.27 0.52 -7.58
N LEU A 306 2.39 1.41 -6.60
CA LEU A 306 3.26 2.59 -6.74
C LEU A 306 4.74 2.27 -6.53
N GLU A 307 5.09 1.34 -5.64
CA GLU A 307 6.47 1.09 -5.24
C GLU A 307 7.30 0.45 -6.36
N GLY A 308 6.71 -0.50 -7.10
CA GLY A 308 7.35 -1.10 -8.26
C GLY A 308 7.53 -0.12 -9.43
N LEU A 309 6.59 0.81 -9.63
CA LEU A 309 6.68 1.86 -10.65
C LEU A 309 7.77 2.89 -10.30
N VAL A 310 7.85 3.26 -9.02
CA VAL A 310 8.85 4.18 -8.48
C VAL A 310 10.26 3.58 -8.59
N ALA A 311 10.44 2.32 -8.18
CA ALA A 311 11.70 1.61 -8.36
C ALA A 311 12.12 1.54 -9.84
N ARG A 312 11.17 1.34 -10.76
CA ARG A 312 11.43 1.35 -12.21
C ARG A 312 11.86 2.71 -12.73
N LEU A 313 11.18 3.79 -12.34
CA LEU A 313 11.54 5.15 -12.76
C LEU A 313 12.94 5.53 -12.29
N ALA A 314 13.28 5.17 -11.05
CA ALA A 314 14.58 5.46 -10.48
C ALA A 314 15.68 4.52 -11.05
N ALA A 315 15.40 3.24 -11.29
CA ALA A 315 16.30 2.32 -11.98
C ALA A 315 16.60 2.74 -13.44
N HIS A 316 15.60 3.22 -14.18
CA HIS A 316 15.75 3.74 -15.53
C HIS A 316 16.55 5.05 -15.57
N ARG A 317 16.36 5.94 -14.58
CA ARG A 317 17.16 7.17 -14.44
C ARG A 317 18.63 6.85 -14.16
N ALA A 318 18.90 5.92 -13.23
CA ALA A 318 20.26 5.49 -12.90
C ALA A 318 21.00 4.84 -14.09
N GLN A 319 20.31 4.03 -14.90
CA GLN A 319 20.89 3.43 -16.11
C GLN A 319 21.27 4.47 -17.17
N ARG A 320 20.47 5.53 -17.34
CA ARG A 320 20.78 6.65 -18.24
C ARG A 320 21.91 7.54 -17.74
N ALA A 321 22.05 7.70 -16.42
CA ALA A 321 23.14 8.46 -15.82
C ALA A 321 24.51 7.75 -15.97
N GLY A 322 24.53 6.41 -15.93
CA GLY A 322 25.75 5.62 -16.15
C GLY A 322 26.14 5.45 -17.62
N ALA A 323 25.18 5.48 -18.55
CA ALA A 323 25.42 5.43 -19.98
C ALA A 323 25.49 6.84 -20.59
N GLY A 324 26.51 7.62 -20.20
CA GLY A 324 26.94 8.87 -20.83
C GLY A 324 25.87 9.65 -21.62
N ALA A 325 24.78 10.05 -20.97
CA ALA A 325 23.72 10.77 -21.65
C ALA A 325 24.11 12.24 -21.81
N VAL A 326 24.38 12.64 -23.05
CA VAL A 326 24.43 14.05 -23.49
C VAL A 326 23.17 14.75 -22.98
N ALA A 327 23.37 15.82 -22.21
CA ALA A 327 22.30 16.63 -21.66
C ALA A 327 21.38 17.13 -22.81
N PRO A 328 20.06 16.97 -22.71
CA PRO A 328 19.17 17.57 -23.69
C PRO A 328 19.26 19.10 -23.56
N ARG A 329 19.46 19.78 -24.69
CA ARG A 329 19.46 21.24 -24.77
C ARG A 329 18.14 21.77 -24.19
N ARG A 330 18.25 22.88 -23.45
CA ARG A 330 17.19 23.56 -22.67
C ARG A 330 16.00 24.13 -23.48
N SER A 331 15.76 23.73 -24.73
CA SER A 331 14.79 24.40 -25.60
C SER A 331 13.40 23.76 -25.73
N ASP A 332 13.15 22.50 -25.35
CA ASP A 332 11.88 21.83 -25.68
C ASP A 332 11.01 21.38 -24.48
N MET A 333 11.07 22.10 -23.35
CA MET A 333 10.14 21.93 -22.21
C MET A 333 9.23 23.15 -22.01
N GLY A 334 8.64 23.63 -23.10
CA GLY A 334 7.52 24.57 -23.07
C GLY A 334 6.29 23.91 -23.67
N HIS A 335 5.16 23.94 -22.94
CA HIS A 335 3.80 23.51 -23.32
C HIS A 335 3.30 22.15 -22.81
N ALA A 336 3.27 21.95 -21.48
CA ALA A 336 2.19 21.15 -20.84
C ALA A 336 2.06 21.38 -19.31
N ALA A 337 2.51 22.52 -18.77
CA ALA A 337 2.38 22.84 -17.35
C ALA A 337 2.03 24.32 -17.15
N ALA A 338 0.93 24.77 -17.76
CA ALA A 338 0.47 26.15 -17.62
C ALA A 338 -1.03 26.33 -17.91
N ARG A 339 -1.91 25.50 -17.34
CA ARG A 339 -3.33 25.83 -17.19
C ARG A 339 -3.83 25.28 -15.86
N GLY A 340 -3.79 26.14 -14.84
CA GLY A 340 -4.19 25.81 -13.47
C GLY A 340 -3.57 26.70 -12.38
N ALA A 341 -2.64 27.61 -12.73
CA ALA A 341 -2.04 28.56 -11.79
C ALA A 341 -2.38 30.00 -12.18
N ARG A 342 -3.64 30.40 -12.00
CA ARG A 342 -4.05 31.81 -11.87
C ARG A 342 -5.23 31.95 -10.92
N SER A 343 -4.93 31.92 -9.63
CA SER A 343 -5.56 32.79 -8.62
C SER A 343 -4.62 32.80 -7.42
N GLY A 344 -3.87 33.89 -7.27
CA GLY A 344 -3.00 34.10 -6.13
C GLY A 344 -3.84 34.29 -4.88
N THR A 345 -3.93 33.25 -4.05
CA THR A 345 -4.15 33.39 -2.62
C THR A 345 -2.85 32.94 -1.94
N SER A 346 -2.20 33.88 -1.26
CA SER A 346 -1.14 33.56 -0.31
C SER A 346 -1.73 32.66 0.77
N THR A 347 -1.63 31.34 0.61
CA THR A 347 -1.91 30.41 1.71
C THR A 347 -0.78 30.56 2.71
N SER A 348 -0.96 31.41 3.72
CA SER A 348 -0.14 31.35 4.93
C SER A 348 -0.07 29.88 5.34
N ARG A 349 1.13 29.30 5.46
CA ARG A 349 1.26 27.91 5.92
C ARG A 349 0.70 27.85 7.33
N VAL A 350 -0.52 27.32 7.46
CA VAL A 350 -1.15 27.11 8.75
C VAL A 350 -0.32 26.05 9.46
N THR A 351 0.27 26.37 10.60
CA THR A 351 1.03 25.45 11.45
C THR A 351 0.36 25.34 12.81
N GLY A 352 0.73 24.34 13.62
CA GLY A 352 0.22 24.19 14.98
C GLY A 352 -1.18 23.58 15.12
N ILE A 353 -1.86 23.24 14.02
CA ILE A 353 -3.12 22.47 14.05
C ILE A 353 -2.92 21.17 14.84
N ARG A 354 -3.83 20.87 15.76
CA ARG A 354 -3.89 19.57 16.46
C ARG A 354 -4.71 18.58 15.65
N VAL A 355 -4.04 17.53 15.19
CA VAL A 355 -4.62 16.45 14.41
C VAL A 355 -4.67 15.20 15.27
N VAL A 356 -5.86 14.62 15.44
CA VAL A 356 -6.03 13.30 16.05
C VAL A 356 -6.39 12.30 14.95
N ILE A 357 -5.56 11.27 14.81
CA ILE A 357 -5.82 10.16 13.90
C ILE A 357 -6.32 8.98 14.73
N ILE A 358 -7.50 8.44 14.38
CA ILE A 358 -8.10 7.28 15.04
C ILE A 358 -7.89 6.08 14.13
N MET A 359 -7.03 5.15 14.56
CA MET A 359 -6.89 3.85 13.92
C MET A 359 -7.71 2.81 14.68
N VAL A 360 -8.63 2.16 13.98
CA VAL A 360 -9.34 1.00 14.49
C VAL A 360 -8.71 -0.23 13.85
N THR A 361 -7.83 -0.91 14.59
CA THR A 361 -7.26 -2.19 14.16
C THR A 361 -8.33 -3.27 14.30
N SER A 362 -8.77 -3.85 13.18
CA SER A 362 -9.58 -5.06 13.15
C SER A 362 -8.64 -6.27 13.34
N GLU A 363 -8.33 -6.62 14.58
CA GLU A 363 -7.93 -8.01 14.89
C GLU A 363 -9.15 -8.82 15.28
#